data_AF-A0A0F8ZX39-F1
#
_entry.id   AF-A0A0F8ZX39-F1
#
_cell.length_a   1.000
_cell.length_b   1.000
_cell.length_c   1.000
_cell.angle_alpha   90.00
_cell.angle_beta   90.00
_cell.angle_gamma   90.00
#
_symmetry.space_group_name_H-M   'P 1'
#
loop_
_entity.id
_entity.type
_entity.pdbx_description
1 polymer ?
#
loop_
_entity_poly.entity_id
_entity_poly.type
_entity_poly.pdbx_seq_one_letter_code
_entity_poly.pdbx_strand_id
1 'polypeptide(L)'
;MSEYIEFIKVGDTGKTEIFDVRTLGGSSLGVVKWYGAWRRYVLFAGTGTVWSPGCMETVITFINGLMDERSVAAYKKACTGGLHVYMTKEDKSAMKCERCGKPYNEYDAL
;
A
#
# COMPACT_ATOMS: atom_id res chain seq x y z
N MET A 1 -15.47 -1.93 -9.04
CA MET A 1 -15.60 -1.28 -7.71
C MET A 1 -16.97 -1.62 -7.19
N SER A 2 -17.09 -2.21 -5.98
CA SER A 2 -18.40 -2.50 -5.40
C SER A 2 -19.04 -1.25 -4.81
N GLU A 3 -20.31 -1.01 -5.12
CA GLU A 3 -21.10 0.17 -4.68
C GLU A 3 -21.59 0.08 -3.23
N TYR A 4 -21.04 -0.81 -2.40
CA TYR A 4 -21.65 -1.17 -1.10
C TYR A 4 -20.78 -0.84 0.12
N ILE A 5 -19.48 -0.63 -0.08
CA ILE A 5 -18.53 -0.41 1.02
C ILE A 5 -17.66 0.81 0.74
N GLU A 6 -17.26 1.48 1.81
CA GLU A 6 -16.33 2.61 1.80
C GLU A 6 -15.19 2.38 2.80
N PHE A 7 -14.06 3.03 2.55
CA PHE A 7 -12.87 2.96 3.39
C PHE A 7 -12.61 4.34 4.00
N ILE A 8 -12.72 4.44 5.32
CA ILE A 8 -12.51 5.71 6.04
C ILE A 8 -11.23 5.60 6.85
N LYS A 9 -10.29 6.53 6.66
CA LYS A 9 -9.09 6.60 7.50
C LYS A 9 -9.49 7.01 8.92
N VAL A 10 -9.24 6.14 9.88
CA VAL A 10 -9.55 6.37 11.31
C VAL A 10 -8.33 6.81 12.09
N GLY A 11 -7.13 6.46 11.62
CA GLY A 11 -5.90 6.92 12.24
C GLY A 11 -4.67 6.36 11.56
N ASP A 12 -3.54 6.49 12.25
CA ASP A 12 -2.27 5.93 11.86
C ASP A 12 -1.41 5.63 13.09
N THR A 13 -0.36 4.83 12.90
CA THR A 13 0.64 4.50 13.91
C THR A 13 1.96 5.25 13.65
N GLY A 14 1.92 6.35 12.91
CA GLY A 14 3.10 7.08 12.39
C GLY A 14 3.86 6.40 11.24
N LYS A 15 3.68 5.09 11.02
CA LYS A 15 4.32 4.34 9.91
C LYS A 15 3.34 3.60 8.99
N THR A 16 2.14 3.35 9.49
CA THR A 16 1.09 2.60 8.79
C THR A 16 -0.24 3.23 9.14
N GLU A 17 -1.12 3.31 8.16
CA GLU A 17 -2.45 3.89 8.29
C GLU A 17 -3.46 2.82 8.75
N ILE A 18 -4.58 3.27 9.29
CA ILE A 18 -5.66 2.41 9.76
C ILE A 18 -6.95 2.89 9.10
N PHE A 19 -7.63 1.98 8.41
CA PHE A 19 -8.85 2.25 7.69
C PHE A 19 -9.99 1.41 8.24
N ASP A 20 -11.11 2.03 8.54
CA ASP A 20 -12.36 1.37 8.88
C ASP A 20 -13.15 1.11 7.60
N VAL A 21 -13.59 -0.14 7.43
CA VAL A 21 -14.40 -0.57 6.29
C VAL A 21 -15.85 -0.47 6.71
N ARG A 22 -16.61 0.42 6.09
CA ARG A 22 -18.01 0.64 6.43
C ARG A 22 -18.92 0.30 5.27
N THR A 23 -20.17 -0.01 5.58
CA THR A 23 -21.25 0.09 4.61
C THR A 23 -21.49 1.56 4.28
N LEU A 24 -22.08 1.87 3.13
CA LEU A 24 -22.54 3.23 2.82
C LEU A 24 -23.58 3.76 3.84
N GLY A 25 -24.22 2.87 4.60
CA GLY A 25 -25.09 3.22 5.72
C GLY A 25 -24.35 3.53 7.03
N GLY A 26 -23.02 3.57 7.02
CA GLY A 26 -22.18 3.96 8.16
C GLY A 26 -21.89 2.85 9.18
N SER A 27 -22.30 1.61 8.92
CA SER A 27 -22.02 0.48 9.82
C SER A 27 -20.62 -0.08 9.58
N SER A 28 -19.80 -0.23 10.63
CA SER A 28 -18.46 -0.82 10.51
C SER A 28 -18.55 -2.34 10.29
N LEU A 29 -17.83 -2.79 9.26
CA LEU A 29 -17.68 -4.19 8.86
C LEU A 29 -16.32 -4.77 9.28
N GLY A 30 -15.41 -3.94 9.75
CA GLY A 30 -14.06 -4.34 10.13
C GLY A 30 -13.03 -3.26 9.84
N VAL A 31 -11.77 -3.59 10.07
CA VAL A 31 -10.67 -2.63 9.98
C VAL A 31 -9.56 -3.18 9.11
N VAL A 32 -9.13 -2.43 8.10
CA VAL A 32 -7.89 -2.69 7.38
C VAL A 32 -6.75 -1.99 8.13
N LYS A 33 -5.79 -2.78 8.60
CA LYS A 33 -4.59 -2.27 9.28
C LYS A 33 -3.39 -3.16 9.01
N TRP A 34 -2.21 -2.64 9.31
CA TRP A 34 -0.97 -3.39 9.15
C TRP A 34 -0.89 -4.55 10.14
N TYR A 35 -0.62 -5.74 9.62
CA TYR A 35 -0.28 -6.91 10.41
C TYR A 35 1.23 -7.14 10.38
N GLY A 36 1.88 -6.77 11.49
CA GLY A 36 3.33 -6.73 11.61
C GLY A 36 4.02 -8.05 11.30
N ALA A 37 3.44 -9.18 11.73
CA ALA A 37 4.03 -10.50 11.50
C ALA A 37 4.17 -10.84 10.01
N TRP A 38 3.21 -10.43 9.17
CA TRP A 38 3.24 -10.68 7.73
C TRP A 38 3.79 -9.51 6.93
N ARG A 39 4.00 -8.36 7.58
CA ARG A 39 4.40 -7.11 6.94
C ARG A 39 3.48 -6.75 5.77
N ARG A 40 2.16 -6.85 6.00
CA ARG A 40 1.13 -6.55 5.00
C ARG A 40 -0.08 -5.87 5.66
N TYR A 41 -0.80 -5.04 4.90
CA TYR A 41 -2.15 -4.65 5.28
C TYR A 41 -3.08 -5.86 5.16
N VAL A 42 -3.94 -6.04 6.16
CA VAL A 42 -4.93 -7.11 6.18
C VAL A 42 -6.25 -6.59 6.73
N LEU A 43 -7.34 -7.23 6.31
CA LEU A 43 -8.66 -6.99 6.87
C LEU A 43 -8.83 -7.76 8.18
N PHE A 44 -9.12 -7.04 9.25
CA PHE A 44 -9.64 -7.57 10.49
C PHE A 44 -11.16 -7.45 10.45
N ALA A 45 -11.81 -8.49 9.93
CA ALA A 45 -13.26 -8.51 9.76
C ALA A 45 -13.97 -8.43 11.12
N GLY A 46 -15.09 -7.71 11.17
CA GLY A 46 -15.98 -7.67 12.31
C GLY A 46 -16.62 -9.04 12.54
N THR A 47 -16.94 -9.35 13.80
CA THR A 47 -17.62 -10.59 14.17
C THR A 47 -18.98 -10.71 13.47
N GLY A 48 -19.25 -11.84 12.82
CA GLY A 48 -20.52 -12.08 12.13
C GLY A 48 -20.67 -11.38 10.78
N THR A 49 -19.61 -10.75 10.26
CA THR A 49 -19.64 -10.13 8.94
C THR A 49 -19.52 -11.17 7.84
N VAL A 50 -20.34 -11.02 6.79
CA VAL A 50 -20.35 -11.89 5.62
C VAL A 50 -19.93 -11.06 4.41
N TRP A 51 -19.03 -11.61 3.62
CA TRP A 51 -18.42 -10.91 2.49
C TRP A 51 -18.84 -11.57 1.19
N SER A 52 -19.49 -10.80 0.32
CA SER A 52 -19.72 -11.22 -1.06
C SER A 52 -18.40 -11.20 -1.85
N PRO A 53 -18.28 -11.97 -2.94
CA PRO A 53 -17.09 -11.95 -3.78
C PRO A 53 -16.68 -10.55 -4.25
N GLY A 54 -17.63 -9.72 -4.68
CA GLY A 54 -17.34 -8.36 -5.16
C GLY A 54 -16.87 -7.39 -4.07
N CYS A 55 -17.40 -7.50 -2.85
CA CYS A 55 -16.90 -6.71 -1.73
C CYS A 55 -15.49 -7.16 -1.34
N MET A 56 -15.22 -8.47 -1.35
CA MET A 56 -13.90 -9.02 -1.05
C MET A 56 -12.86 -8.58 -2.09
N GLU A 57 -13.20 -8.60 -3.38
CA GLU A 57 -12.33 -8.10 -4.46
C GLU A 57 -12.02 -6.61 -4.30
N THR A 58 -13.00 -5.82 -3.88
CA THR A 58 -12.80 -4.39 -3.62
C THR A 58 -11.85 -4.16 -2.45
N VAL A 59 -11.97 -4.94 -1.36
CA VAL A 59 -11.01 -4.90 -0.24
C VAL A 59 -9.62 -5.33 -0.67
N ILE A 60 -9.49 -6.40 -1.48
CA ILE A 60 -8.20 -6.86 -1.99
C ILE A 60 -7.54 -5.77 -2.83
N THR A 61 -8.29 -5.15 -3.74
CA THR A 61 -7.79 -4.06 -4.59
C THR A 61 -7.32 -2.88 -3.75
N PHE A 62 -8.08 -2.50 -2.73
CA PHE A 62 -7.72 -1.44 -1.79
C PHE A 62 -6.42 -1.77 -1.02
N ILE A 63 -6.31 -2.98 -0.46
CA ILE A 63 -5.12 -3.44 0.24
C ILE A 63 -3.89 -3.44 -0.67
N ASN A 64 -4.03 -3.91 -1.92
CA ASN A 64 -2.93 -3.91 -2.87
C ASN A 64 -2.46 -2.49 -3.19
N GLY A 65 -3.37 -1.53 -3.37
CA GLY A 65 -3.00 -0.12 -3.53
C GLY A 65 -2.16 0.42 -2.37
N LEU A 66 -2.55 0.14 -1.12
CA LEU A 66 -1.77 0.53 0.06
C LEU A 66 -0.39 -0.13 0.11
N MET A 67 -0.29 -1.38 -0.36
CA MET A 67 0.99 -2.09 -0.45
C MET A 67 1.89 -1.48 -1.53
N ASP A 68 1.32 -1.10 -2.67
CA ASP A 68 2.03 -0.47 -3.78
C ASP A 68 2.56 0.90 -3.37
N GLU A 69 1.74 1.74 -2.74
CA GLU A 69 2.16 3.05 -2.19
C GLU A 69 3.35 2.91 -1.23
N ARG A 70 3.32 1.90 -0.35
CA ARG A 70 4.42 1.61 0.57
C ARG A 70 5.66 1.10 -0.16
N SER A 71 5.48 0.27 -1.18
CA SER A 71 6.59 -0.24 -1.98
C SER A 71 7.28 0.87 -2.78
N VAL A 72 6.49 1.80 -3.34
CA VAL A 72 6.97 3.00 -4.04
C VAL A 72 7.68 3.94 -3.06
N ALA A 73 7.14 4.13 -1.86
CA ALA A 73 7.82 4.88 -0.81
C ALA A 73 9.16 4.25 -0.41
N ALA A 74 9.24 2.92 -0.34
CA ALA A 74 10.49 2.19 -0.10
C ALA A 74 11.46 2.21 -1.31
N TYR A 75 10.95 2.47 -2.51
CA TYR A 75 11.72 2.53 -3.77
C TYR A 75 12.35 3.92 -4.02
N LYS A 76 12.05 4.92 -3.19
CA LYS A 76 12.74 6.22 -3.16
C LYS A 76 14.14 6.10 -2.53
N LYS A 77 15.05 5.33 -3.15
CA LYS A 77 16.44 5.22 -2.70
C LYS A 77 17.29 6.33 -3.29
N ALA A 78 18.04 7.04 -2.44
CA ALA A 78 18.97 8.07 -2.87
C ALA A 78 20.13 7.45 -3.66
N CYS A 79 20.50 8.07 -4.78
CA CYS A 79 21.82 7.86 -5.37
C CYS A 79 22.88 8.21 -4.30
N THR A 80 24.00 7.48 -4.25
CA THR A 80 25.13 7.65 -3.30
C THR A 80 25.71 9.07 -3.20
N GLY A 81 25.33 9.99 -4.09
CA GLY A 81 25.63 11.42 -4.03
C GLY A 81 24.59 12.29 -3.29
N GLY A 82 23.57 11.70 -2.69
CA GLY A 82 22.52 12.38 -1.93
C GLY A 82 21.37 12.91 -2.79
N LEU A 83 20.17 12.41 -2.47
CA LEU A 83 18.88 13.08 -2.69
C LEU A 83 18.15 12.98 -4.06
N HIS A 84 18.06 11.80 -4.70
CA HIS A 84 17.08 11.60 -5.78
C HIS A 84 16.36 10.25 -5.72
N VAL A 85 15.11 10.25 -6.22
CA VAL A 85 14.14 9.15 -6.20
C VAL A 85 14.20 8.39 -7.54
N TYR A 86 14.41 7.09 -7.53
CA TYR A 86 14.17 6.27 -8.73
C TYR A 86 12.65 6.10 -8.90
N MET A 87 12.11 6.37 -10.09
CA MET A 87 10.70 6.08 -10.42
C MET A 87 10.63 4.79 -11.23
N THR A 88 9.81 3.83 -10.79
CA THR A 88 9.58 2.58 -11.51
C THR A 88 8.86 2.82 -12.83
N LYS A 89 9.51 2.49 -13.95
CA LYS A 89 8.84 1.80 -15.06
C LYS A 89 8.98 0.29 -14.82
N GLU A 90 8.18 -0.50 -15.52
CA GLU A 90 7.92 -1.94 -15.33
C GLU A 90 9.18 -2.82 -15.16
N ASP A 91 10.35 -2.37 -15.63
CA ASP A 91 11.64 -3.07 -15.49
C ASP A 91 12.66 -2.34 -14.60
N LYS A 92 13.10 -3.00 -13.52
CA LYS A 92 14.11 -2.50 -12.56
C LYS A 92 15.49 -2.27 -13.17
N SER A 93 15.85 -3.01 -14.22
CA SER A 93 17.11 -2.89 -14.95
C SER A 93 17.18 -1.66 -15.87
N ALA A 94 16.03 -1.05 -16.19
CA ALA A 94 15.92 0.11 -17.08
C ALA A 94 15.94 1.46 -16.32
N MET A 95 15.98 1.41 -14.99
CA MET A 95 15.94 2.60 -14.13
C MET A 95 17.26 3.35 -14.24
N LYS A 96 17.22 4.64 -14.60
CA LYS A 96 18.40 5.51 -14.62
C LYS A 96 18.16 6.72 -13.73
N CYS A 97 19.20 7.17 -13.04
CA CYS A 97 19.15 8.45 -12.34
C CYS A 97 19.04 9.58 -13.38
N GLU A 98 18.03 10.46 -13.25
CA GLU A 98 17.80 11.56 -14.20
C GLU A 98 18.94 12.58 -14.24
N ARG A 99 19.78 12.64 -13.20
CA ARG A 99 20.88 13.61 -13.10
C ARG A 99 22.24 13.07 -13.53
N CYS A 100 22.57 11.81 -13.20
CA CYS A 100 23.88 11.23 -13.53
C CYS A 100 23.81 10.12 -14.60
N GLY A 101 22.62 9.76 -15.06
CA GLY A 101 22.41 8.74 -16.10
C GLY A 101 22.77 7.32 -15.68
N LYS A 102 23.28 7.11 -14.46
CA LYS A 102 23.69 5.79 -13.97
C LYS A 102 22.48 4.87 -13.82
N PRO A 103 22.58 3.60 -14.22
CA PRO A 103 21.54 2.62 -13.99
C PRO A 103 21.39 2.36 -12.48
N TYR A 104 20.19 2.00 -12.06
CA TYR A 104 19.95 1.49 -10.71
C TYR A 104 20.78 0.22 -10.51
N ASN A 105 21.54 0.19 -9.42
CA ASN A 105 22.28 -0.98 -8.98
C ASN A 105 21.75 -1.39 -7.60
N GLU A 106 21.40 -2.67 -7.44
CA GLU A 106 20.94 -3.21 -6.16
C GLU A 106 22.01 -3.15 -5.05
N TYR A 107 23.30 -3.08 -5.43
CA TYR A 107 24.42 -2.94 -4.51
C TYR A 107 24.71 -1.49 -4.09
N ASP A 108 24.13 -0.48 -4.76
CA ASP A 108 24.24 0.94 -4.37
C ASP A 108 23.26 1.32 -3.25
N ALA A 109 22.51 0.34 -2.76
CA ALA A 109 21.36 0.50 -1.89
C ALA A 109 21.61 0.13 -0.42
N LEU A 110 22.87 0.18 0.01
CA LEU A 110 23.34 -0.01 1.39
C LEU A 110 23.31 1.30 2.18
#